data_AF-A0A6B8QMN2-F1
#
_entry.id   AF-A0A6B8QMN2-F1
#
_cell.length_a   1.000
_cell.length_b   1.000
_cell.length_c   1.000
_cell.angle_alpha   90.00
_cell.angle_beta   90.00
_cell.angle_gamma   90.00
#
_symmetry.space_group_name_H-M   'P 1'
#
loop_
_entity.id
_entity.type
_entity.pdbx_description
1 polymer ?
#
loop_
_entity_poly.entity_id
_entity_poly.type
_entity_poly.pdbx_seq_one_letter_code
_entity_poly.pdbx_strand_id
1 'polypeptide(L)' 'MLSTLDGKLVFTQDFLFLSPTTATGILVGGSANGRLAWKGVSGKTLKAIQDESLASI' A
#
# COMPACT_ATOMS: atom_id res chain seq x y z
N MET A 1 -15.15 -5.06 2.27
CA MET A 1 -16.22 -4.57 1.38
C MET A 1 -16.07 -3.05 1.24
N LEU A 2 -16.57 -2.43 0.17
CA LEU A 2 -16.50 -0.97 -0.03
C LEU A 2 -17.85 -0.33 0.28
N SER A 3 -17.84 0.88 0.83
CA SER A 3 -19.04 1.71 1.07
C SER A 3 -18.80 3.17 0.66
N THR A 4 -19.88 3.94 0.49
CA THR A 4 -19.78 5.37 0.19
C THR A 4 -19.83 6.18 1.49
N LEU A 5 -18.86 7.08 1.67
CA LEU A 5 -18.80 8.05 2.76
C LEU A 5 -18.39 9.40 2.17
N ASP A 6 -19.22 10.43 2.31
CA ASP A 6 -18.97 11.79 1.81
C ASP A 6 -18.57 11.84 0.32
N GLY A 7 -19.23 11.04 -0.50
CA GLY A 7 -18.95 10.93 -1.95
C GLY A 7 -17.67 10.19 -2.30
N LYS A 8 -17.01 9.53 -1.33
CA LYS A 8 -15.80 8.72 -1.52
C LYS A 8 -16.09 7.25 -1.27
N LEU A 9 -15.35 6.37 -1.93
CA LEU A 9 -15.36 4.94 -1.61
C LEU A 9 -14.36 4.66 -0.48
N VAL A 10 -14.84 3.99 0.57
CA VAL A 10 -14.03 3.61 1.74
C VAL A 10 -14.08 2.10 1.98
N PHE A 11 -12.96 1.52 2.37
CA PHE A 11 -12.88 0.13 2.81
C PHE A 11 -13.51 0.00 4.20
N THR A 12 -14.44 -0.94 4.37
CA THR A 12 -15.16 -1.17 5.64
C THR A 12 -14.60 -2.35 6.45
N GLN A 13 -13.53 -2.97 5.95
CA GLN A 13 -12.85 -4.08 6.59
C GLN A 13 -11.42 -4.13 6.09
N ASP A 14 -10.56 -4.81 6.83
CA ASP A 14 -9.21 -5.11 6.37
C ASP A 14 -9.26 -6.03 5.15
N PHE A 15 -8.50 -5.65 4.12
CA PHE A 15 -8.42 -6.40 2.87
C PHE A 15 -6.96 -6.62 2.49
N LEU A 16 -6.58 -7.90 2.39
CA LEU A 16 -5.25 -8.28 1.93
C LEU A 16 -5.23 -8.35 0.41
N PHE A 17 -4.52 -7.43 -0.23
CA PHE A 17 -4.27 -7.48 -1.67
C PHE A 17 -3.21 -8.52 -2.01
N LEU A 18 -3.30 -9.06 -3.23
CA LEU A 18 -2.31 -10.02 -3.76
C LEU A 18 -0.88 -9.45 -3.81
N SER A 19 -0.73 -8.14 -3.93
CA SER A 19 0.56 -7.46 -3.87
C SER A 19 0.42 -5.99 -3.48
N PRO A 20 1.52 -5.37 -2.97
CA PRO A 20 1.55 -3.92 -2.72
C PRO A 20 1.27 -3.09 -3.98
N THR A 21 1.70 -3.56 -5.15
CA THR A 21 1.45 -2.90 -6.44
C THR A 21 -0.03 -2.92 -6.80
N THR A 22 -0.70 -4.07 -6.63
CA THR A 22 -2.15 -4.19 -6.87
C THR A 22 -2.94 -3.24 -5.97
N ALA A 23 -2.58 -3.18 -4.68
CA ALA A 23 -3.20 -2.25 -3.73
C ALA A 23 -3.04 -0.79 -4.17
N THR A 24 -1.83 -0.42 -4.61
CA THR A 24 -1.53 0.95 -5.07
C THR A 24 -2.33 1.30 -6.32
N GLY A 25 -2.41 0.39 -7.28
CA GLY A 25 -3.13 0.63 -8.52
C GLY A 25 -4.63 0.90 -8.30
N ILE A 26 -5.23 0.16 -7.36
CA ILE A 26 -6.64 0.33 -6.98
C ILE A 26 -6.87 1.66 -6.27
N LEU A 27 -5.97 2.05 -5.36
CA LEU A 27 -6.14 3.27 -4.56
C LEU A 27 -5.81 4.56 -5.34
N VAL A 28 -4.80 4.51 -6.20
CA VAL A 28 -4.34 5.68 -6.97
C VAL A 28 -5.15 5.84 -8.26
N GLY A 29 -5.76 4.76 -8.77
CA GLY A 29 -6.48 4.78 -10.05
C GLY A 29 -5.57 4.76 -11.28
N GLY A 30 -4.37 4.19 -11.16
CA GLY A 30 -3.36 4.18 -12.22
C GLY A 30 -2.16 3.29 -11.91
N SER A 31 -1.21 3.19 -12.84
CA SER A 31 0.01 2.39 -12.63
C SER A 31 0.97 3.10 -11.67
N ALA A 32 1.38 2.42 -10.61
CA ALA A 32 2.34 2.93 -9.63
C ALA A 32 3.11 1.79 -8.95
N ASN A 33 4.36 2.06 -8.57
CA ASN A 33 5.22 1.07 -7.91
C ASN A 33 4.90 0.99 -6.41
N GLY A 34 4.26 -0.10 -5.97
CA GLY A 34 3.86 -0.27 -4.58
C GLY A 34 5.02 -0.24 -3.58
N ARG A 35 6.22 -0.71 -3.96
CA ARG A 35 7.37 -0.71 -3.06
C ARG A 35 7.85 0.72 -2.72
N LEU A 36 7.57 1.68 -3.58
CA LEU A 36 7.91 3.10 -3.39
C LEU A 36 6.75 3.93 -2.82
N ALA A 37 5.51 3.54 -3.12
CA ALA A 37 4.32 4.25 -2.68
C ALA A 37 4.00 4.02 -1.20
N TRP A 38 4.13 2.78 -0.72
CA TRP A 38 3.80 2.42 0.66
C TRP A 38 4.89 2.83 1.63
N LYS A 39 4.50 3.45 2.75
CA LYS A 39 5.39 3.87 3.83
C LYS A 39 4.95 3.29 5.16
N GLY A 40 5.90 2.87 5.98
CA GLY A 40 5.65 2.48 7.37
C GLY A 40 5.46 3.70 8.28
N VAL A 41 5.20 3.44 9.56
CA VAL A 41 5.01 4.49 10.58
C VAL A 41 6.19 5.46 10.73
N SER A 42 7.40 5.02 10.39
CA SER A 42 8.62 5.84 10.38
C SER A 42 8.78 6.70 9.12
N GLY A 43 7.84 6.61 8.17
CA GLY A 43 7.92 7.27 6.87
C GLY A 43 8.84 6.58 5.84
N LYS A 44 9.57 5.52 6.23
CA LYS A 44 10.38 4.71 5.31
C LYS A 44 9.49 3.96 4.32
N THR A 45 9.94 3.86 3.07
CA THR A 45 9.22 3.11 2.04
C THR A 45 9.29 1.60 2.30
N LEU A 46 8.33 0.85 1.76
CA LEU A 46 8.36 -0.62 1.82
C LEU A 46 9.66 -1.18 1.22
N LYS A 47 10.17 -0.57 0.13
CA LYS A 47 11.48 -0.91 -0.43
C LYS A 47 12.60 -0.76 0.60
N ALA A 48 12.70 0.39 1.27
CA ALA A 48 13.76 0.65 2.24
C ALA A 48 13.70 -0.32 3.42
N ILE A 49 12.50 -0.62 3.92
CA ILE A 49 12.30 -1.59 5.01
C ILE A 49 12.78 -3.00 4.59
N GLN A 50 12.46 -3.42 3.38
CA GLN A 50 12.90 -4.72 2.85
C GLN A 50 14.42 -4.77 2.65
N ASP A 51 15.01 -3.70 2.11
CA ASP A 51 16.45 -3.61 1.89
C ASP A 51 17.23 -3.65 3.22
N GLU A 52 16.74 -2.96 4.26
CA GLU A 52 17.30 -3.00 5.62
C GLU A 52 17.23 -4.40 6.25
N SER A 53 16.10 -5.09 6.07
CA SER A 53 15.93 -6.46 6.55
C SER A 53 16.89 -7.43 5.87
N LEU A 54 17.19 -7.23 4.59
CA LEU A 54 18.14 -8.07 3.84
C LEU A 54 19.59 -7.79 4.23
N ALA A 55 19.92 -6.55 4.55
CA ALA A 55 21.27 -6.16 4.98
C ALA A 55 21.63 -6.60 6.40
N SER A 56 20.64 -7.06 7.18
CA SER A 56 20.82 -7.54 8.55
C SER A 56 21.02 -9.07 8.63
N ILE A 57 21.19 -9.73 7.48
CA ILE A 57 21.49 -11.17 7.32
C ILE A 57 22.96 -11.30 6.91
#